data_AF-A0A3B9CRZ1-F1
#
_entry.id   AF-A0A3B9CRZ1-F1
#
_cell.length_a   1.000
_cell.length_b   1.000
_cell.length_c   1.000
_cell.angle_alpha   90.00
_cell.angle_beta   90.00
_cell.angle_gamma   90.00
#
_symmetry.space_group_name_H-M   'P 1'
#
loop_
_entity.id
_entity.type
_entity.pdbx_description
1 polymer ?
#
loop_
_entity_poly.entity_id
_entity_poly.type
_entity_poly.pdbx_seq_one_letter_code
_entity_poly.pdbx_strand_id
1 'polypeptide(L)'
;GGLKFEHHHIVFMPGVHRVLPADLDGDGDLDLVASALLPQKTIDAEKRAFEGVIWLERTAADTYERHVLSQGHPVSPAMTLADIDADGDVDVIAGNFHDGAGAPLTVYRNDGPVDRQ
;
A
#
# COMPACT_ATOMS: atom_id res chain seq x y z
N GLY A 1 -16.11 -25.92 -8.90
CA GLY A 1 -15.23 -24.99 -9.62
C GLY A 1 -15.91 -24.33 -10.80
N GLY A 2 -17.02 -23.61 -10.57
CA GLY A 2 -17.77 -22.87 -11.60
C GLY A 2 -17.63 -21.35 -11.46
N LEU A 3 -16.47 -20.89 -10.97
CA LEU A 3 -16.20 -19.47 -10.81
C LEU A 3 -16.01 -18.83 -12.18
N LYS A 4 -16.55 -17.62 -12.34
CA LYS A 4 -16.30 -16.75 -13.50
C LYS A 4 -15.40 -15.62 -13.03
N PHE A 5 -14.35 -15.36 -13.78
CA PHE A 5 -13.41 -14.30 -13.50
C PHE A 5 -13.53 -13.24 -14.59
N GLU A 6 -13.63 -11.99 -14.17
CA GLU A 6 -13.49 -10.82 -15.03
C GLU A 6 -12.18 -10.12 -14.68
N HIS A 7 -11.49 -9.61 -15.69
CA HIS A 7 -10.20 -8.98 -15.51
C HIS A 7 -10.36 -7.46 -15.49
N HIS A 8 -9.96 -6.84 -14.39
CA HIS A 8 -9.90 -5.39 -14.23
C HIS A 8 -8.45 -4.96 -14.01
N HIS A 9 -7.98 -4.00 -14.80
CA HIS A 9 -6.70 -3.36 -14.54
C HIS A 9 -6.95 -2.14 -13.64
N ILE A 10 -6.49 -2.21 -12.39
CA ILE A 10 -6.71 -1.14 -11.41
C ILE A 10 -5.66 -0.04 -11.54
N VAL A 11 -4.37 -0.40 -11.51
CA VAL A 11 -3.30 0.60 -11.52
C VAL A 11 -2.00 0.06 -12.13
N PHE A 12 -1.19 0.96 -12.69
CA PHE A 12 0.22 0.66 -13.00
C PHE A 12 1.11 1.08 -11.82
N MET A 13 1.81 0.12 -11.22
CA MET A 13 2.77 0.34 -10.14
C MET A 13 4.00 -0.55 -10.36
N PRO A 14 5.11 0.02 -10.86
CA PRO A 14 6.36 -0.71 -11.05
C PRO A 14 6.82 -1.41 -9.77
N GLY A 15 7.11 -2.71 -9.88
CA GLY A 15 7.61 -3.50 -8.75
C GLY A 15 6.56 -3.87 -7.71
N VAL A 16 5.26 -3.67 -7.98
CA VAL A 16 4.19 -4.12 -7.07
C VAL A 16 4.41 -5.60 -6.71
N HIS A 17 4.51 -5.85 -5.41
CA HIS A 17 4.93 -7.14 -4.87
C HIS A 17 3.86 -7.72 -3.92
N ARG A 18 3.23 -6.87 -3.12
CA ARG A 18 2.19 -7.28 -2.17
C ARG A 18 1.01 -6.33 -2.22
N VAL A 19 -0.18 -6.90 -2.07
CA VAL A 19 -1.46 -6.17 -1.95
C VAL A 19 -2.25 -6.77 -0.79
N LEU A 20 -2.86 -5.92 0.03
CA LEU A 20 -3.75 -6.33 1.13
C LEU A 20 -5.03 -5.48 1.10
N PRO A 21 -6.22 -6.10 1.24
CA PRO A 21 -7.46 -5.35 1.37
C PRO A 21 -7.76 -4.97 2.83
N ALA A 22 -8.30 -3.78 3.05
CA ALA A 22 -8.89 -3.32 4.32
C ALA A 22 -9.80 -2.12 4.07
N ASP A 23 -10.76 -1.89 4.96
CA ASP A 23 -11.53 -0.65 5.03
C ASP A 23 -10.65 0.41 5.74
N LEU A 24 -10.02 1.33 4.99
CA LEU A 24 -9.07 2.28 5.54
C LEU A 24 -9.69 3.64 5.84
N ASP A 25 -10.74 4.04 5.13
CA ASP A 25 -11.45 5.29 5.39
C ASP A 25 -12.68 5.11 6.31
N GLY A 26 -13.08 3.87 6.60
CA GLY A 26 -14.17 3.52 7.50
C GLY A 26 -15.55 3.59 6.83
N ASP A 27 -15.62 3.57 5.50
CA ASP A 27 -16.88 3.67 4.75
C ASP A 27 -17.61 2.32 4.59
N GLY A 28 -16.96 1.22 5.03
CA GLY A 28 -17.49 -0.13 5.02
C GLY A 28 -17.17 -0.93 3.75
N ASP A 29 -16.45 -0.34 2.81
CA ASP A 29 -15.96 -1.03 1.63
C ASP A 29 -14.46 -1.38 1.75
N LEU A 30 -13.95 -2.24 0.85
CA LEU A 30 -12.57 -2.71 0.94
C LEU A 30 -11.70 -1.96 -0.06
N ASP A 31 -10.82 -1.15 0.49
CA ASP A 31 -9.70 -0.54 -0.22
C ASP A 31 -8.57 -1.55 -0.47
N LEU A 32 -7.53 -1.10 -1.18
CA LEU A 32 -6.30 -1.87 -1.38
C LEU A 32 -5.07 -1.08 -0.95
N VAL A 33 -4.21 -1.69 -0.14
CA VAL A 33 -2.85 -1.20 0.09
C VAL A 33 -1.88 -2.05 -0.72
N ALA A 34 -1.04 -1.42 -1.52
CA ALA A 34 -0.03 -2.10 -2.32
C ALA A 34 1.38 -1.62 -1.99
N SER A 35 2.33 -2.54 -1.97
CA SER A 35 3.75 -2.24 -1.76
C SER A 35 4.60 -2.75 -2.93
N ALA A 36 5.70 -2.06 -3.18
CA ALA A 36 6.64 -2.41 -4.24
C ALA A 36 8.00 -2.88 -3.69
N LEU A 37 8.61 -3.79 -4.43
CA LEU A 37 10.01 -4.17 -4.31
C LEU A 37 10.66 -4.06 -5.70
N LEU A 38 11.65 -3.20 -5.83
CA LEU A 38 12.48 -3.07 -7.03
C LEU A 38 13.95 -3.31 -6.70
N PRO A 39 14.74 -3.84 -7.66
CA PRO A 39 16.20 -3.90 -7.51
C PRO A 39 16.81 -2.51 -7.31
N GLN A 40 17.79 -2.39 -6.40
CA GLN A 40 18.42 -1.09 -6.09
C GLN A 40 18.95 -0.36 -7.33
N LYS A 41 19.53 -1.09 -8.27
CA LYS A 41 20.02 -0.53 -9.55
C LYS A 41 18.91 0.18 -10.35
N THR A 42 17.70 -0.35 -10.34
CA THR A 42 16.53 0.26 -11.01
C THR A 42 16.10 1.53 -10.29
N ILE A 43 16.08 1.50 -8.95
CA ILE A 43 15.76 2.66 -8.10
C ILE A 43 16.75 3.81 -8.35
N ASP A 44 18.05 3.49 -8.40
CA ASP A 44 19.12 4.47 -8.62
C ASP A 44 19.08 5.07 -10.03
N ALA A 45 18.85 4.24 -11.06
CA ALA A 45 18.77 4.67 -12.45
C ALA A 45 17.63 5.67 -12.68
N GLU A 46 16.49 5.44 -12.03
CA GLU A 46 15.28 6.26 -12.15
C GLU A 46 15.18 7.31 -11.03
N LYS A 47 16.30 7.58 -10.34
CA LYS A 47 16.43 8.60 -9.30
C LYS A 47 15.28 8.59 -8.29
N ARG A 48 14.85 7.39 -7.86
CA ARG A 48 13.76 7.21 -6.88
C ARG A 48 12.40 7.75 -7.36
N ALA A 49 12.12 7.68 -8.66
CA ALA A 49 10.81 8.07 -9.22
C ALA A 49 9.66 7.09 -8.88
N PHE A 50 9.97 5.90 -8.36
CA PHE A 50 8.97 4.87 -8.10
C PHE A 50 8.37 4.94 -6.70
N GLU A 51 7.08 4.68 -6.63
CA GLU A 51 6.32 4.61 -5.38
C GLU A 51 6.60 3.29 -4.66
N GLY A 52 6.71 3.35 -3.33
CA GLY A 52 7.00 2.20 -2.49
C GLY A 52 5.79 1.60 -1.81
N VAL A 53 4.87 2.44 -1.34
CA VAL A 53 3.61 2.02 -0.72
C VAL A 53 2.53 2.98 -1.19
N ILE A 54 1.39 2.43 -1.63
CA ILE A 54 0.21 3.17 -2.03
C ILE A 54 -1.02 2.61 -1.33
N TRP A 55 -1.98 3.49 -1.09
CA TRP A 55 -3.35 3.15 -0.78
C TRP A 55 -4.21 3.49 -2.01
N LEU A 56 -5.10 2.58 -2.37
CA LEU A 56 -6.10 2.74 -3.42
C LEU A 56 -7.46 2.73 -2.73
N GLU A 57 -8.00 3.92 -2.51
CA GLU A 57 -9.32 4.16 -1.94
C GLU A 57 -10.39 3.81 -2.98
N ARG A 58 -11.36 2.98 -2.63
CA ARG A 58 -12.40 2.55 -3.56
C ARG A 58 -13.58 3.53 -3.50
N THR A 59 -13.61 4.46 -4.44
CA THR A 59 -14.66 5.49 -4.48
C THR A 59 -15.95 5.07 -5.21
N ALA A 60 -15.88 3.98 -6.00
CA ALA A 60 -17.05 3.36 -6.62
C ALA A 60 -16.73 1.92 -7.08
N ALA A 61 -17.71 1.24 -7.69
CA ALA A 61 -17.48 -0.05 -8.33
C ALA A 61 -16.35 0.05 -9.37
N ASP A 62 -15.31 -0.77 -9.16
CA ASP A 62 -14.10 -0.85 -9.98
C ASP A 62 -13.36 0.48 -10.20
N THR A 63 -13.62 1.47 -9.35
CA THR A 63 -13.02 2.80 -9.40
C THR A 63 -12.22 3.05 -8.14
N TYR A 64 -10.96 3.45 -8.30
CA TYR A 64 -10.05 3.69 -7.19
C TYR A 64 -9.36 5.05 -7.32
N GLU A 65 -9.28 5.77 -6.21
CA GLU A 65 -8.41 6.94 -6.04
C GLU A 65 -7.05 6.50 -5.47
N ARG A 66 -5.95 7.04 -6.01
CA ARG A 66 -4.59 6.64 -5.62
C ARG A 66 -3.98 7.64 -4.66
N HIS A 67 -3.62 7.16 -3.48
CA HIS A 67 -2.88 7.88 -2.44
C HIS A 67 -1.47 7.30 -2.27
N VAL A 68 -0.44 8.13 -2.40
CA VAL A 68 0.95 7.69 -2.26
C VAL A 68 1.40 7.85 -0.82
N LEU A 69 1.59 6.72 -0.12
CA LEU A 69 2.07 6.71 1.27
C LEU A 69 3.61 6.78 1.33
N SER A 70 4.29 6.28 0.31
CA SER A 70 5.76 6.35 0.22
C SER A 70 6.23 6.53 -1.21
N GLN A 71 7.03 7.57 -1.42
CA GLN A 71 7.66 7.88 -2.71
C GLN A 71 9.17 7.60 -2.65
N GLY A 72 9.70 6.95 -3.68
CA GLY A 72 11.14 6.76 -3.86
C GLY A 72 11.78 5.64 -3.05
N HIS A 73 10.97 4.86 -2.33
CA HIS A 73 11.40 3.75 -1.50
C HIS A 73 10.65 2.45 -1.83
N PRO A 74 10.71 1.92 -3.08
CA PRO A 74 10.10 0.65 -3.47
C PRO A 74 10.92 -0.54 -2.98
N VAL A 75 10.97 -0.71 -1.67
CA VAL A 75 11.80 -1.70 -0.99
C VAL A 75 11.00 -2.53 0.01
N SER A 76 9.67 -2.61 -0.12
CA SER A 76 8.77 -3.20 0.89
C SER A 76 8.16 -4.53 0.42
N PRO A 77 8.86 -5.67 0.53
CA PRO A 77 8.30 -6.97 0.12
C PRO A 77 7.27 -7.54 1.11
N ALA A 78 7.33 -7.11 2.37
CA ALA A 78 6.48 -7.59 3.44
C ALA A 78 5.57 -6.45 3.93
N MET A 79 4.31 -6.78 4.16
CA MET A 79 3.32 -5.83 4.66
C MET A 79 2.27 -6.59 5.48
N THR A 80 1.76 -5.95 6.53
CA THR A 80 0.59 -6.41 7.26
C THR A 80 -0.21 -5.18 7.70
N LEU A 81 -1.47 -5.42 8.05
CA LEU A 81 -2.42 -4.39 8.44
C LEU A 81 -2.92 -4.72 9.84
N ALA A 82 -2.94 -3.73 10.73
CA ALA A 82 -3.44 -3.87 12.09
C ALA A 82 -3.67 -2.48 12.70
N ASP A 83 -4.67 -2.37 13.58
CA ASP A 83 -4.82 -1.24 14.50
C ASP A 83 -3.78 -1.36 15.62
N ILE A 84 -2.67 -0.63 15.52
CA ILE A 84 -1.53 -0.80 16.44
C ILE A 84 -1.55 0.15 17.63
N ASP A 85 -2.30 1.25 17.56
CA ASP A 85 -2.45 2.18 18.68
C ASP A 85 -3.85 2.17 19.31
N ALA A 86 -4.71 1.25 18.86
CA ALA A 86 -6.02 0.92 19.41
C ALA A 86 -7.02 2.07 19.32
N ASP A 87 -6.95 2.86 18.27
CA ASP A 87 -7.87 3.97 18.00
C ASP A 87 -9.07 3.56 17.12
N GLY A 88 -9.08 2.32 16.64
CA GLY A 88 -10.11 1.75 15.79
C GLY A 88 -9.74 1.71 14.30
N ASP A 89 -8.56 2.20 13.92
CA ASP A 89 -8.16 2.33 12.53
C ASP A 89 -7.09 1.37 12.10
N VAL A 90 -7.22 0.90 10.86
CA VAL A 90 -6.27 -0.05 10.32
C VAL A 90 -5.03 0.70 9.85
N ASP A 91 -3.90 0.46 10.53
CA ASP A 91 -2.58 0.97 10.13
C ASP A 91 -1.90 0.07 9.09
N VAL A 92 -0.95 0.64 8.35
CA VAL A 92 -0.10 -0.09 7.41
C VAL A 92 1.28 -0.33 8.01
N ILE A 93 1.70 -1.58 8.12
CA ILE A 93 3.01 -1.97 8.64
C ILE A 93 3.82 -2.61 7.50
N ALA A 94 4.86 -1.93 7.05
CA ALA A 94 5.72 -2.36 5.94
C ALA A 94 7.11 -2.76 6.43
N GLY A 95 7.49 -4.01 6.17
CA GLY A 95 8.86 -4.49 6.35
C GLY A 95 9.69 -4.15 5.12
N ASN A 96 10.66 -3.25 5.28
CA ASN A 96 11.55 -2.88 4.18
C ASN A 96 12.70 -3.89 4.08
N PHE A 97 13.11 -4.17 2.85
CA PHE A 97 14.24 -5.00 2.47
C PHE A 97 15.21 -4.15 1.64
N HIS A 98 16.39 -3.92 2.21
CA HIS A 98 17.50 -3.28 1.53
C HIS A 98 18.73 -4.15 1.74
N ASP A 99 19.61 -4.24 0.74
CA ASP A 99 20.83 -5.07 0.79
C ASP A 99 21.86 -4.63 1.85
N GLY A 100 21.54 -3.63 2.68
CA GLY A 100 22.39 -3.09 3.74
C GLY A 100 21.65 -3.01 5.08
N ALA A 101 22.38 -2.68 6.15
CA ALA A 101 21.89 -2.70 7.54
C ALA A 101 20.78 -1.67 7.88
N GLY A 102 20.26 -0.94 6.90
CA GLY A 102 19.36 0.20 7.07
C GLY A 102 17.93 -0.02 6.61
N ALA A 103 17.44 -1.26 6.55
CA ALA A 103 16.06 -1.54 6.13
C ALA A 103 15.11 -1.51 7.35
N PRO A 104 14.36 -0.40 7.58
CA PRO A 104 13.52 -0.30 8.77
C PRO A 104 12.23 -1.12 8.64
N LEU A 105 11.56 -1.34 9.76
CA LEU A 105 10.12 -1.51 9.76
C LEU A 105 9.49 -0.12 9.72
N THR A 106 8.61 0.15 8.75
CA THR A 106 7.86 1.42 8.66
C THR A 106 6.41 1.17 9.06
N VAL A 107 5.85 2.05 9.88
CA VAL A 107 4.41 2.10 10.14
C VAL A 107 3.86 3.39 9.55
N TYR A 108 2.80 3.29 8.76
CA TYR A 108 1.96 4.40 8.34
C TYR A 108 0.72 4.34 9.21
N ARG A 109 0.64 5.26 10.17
CA ARG A 109 -0.53 5.36 11.04
C ARG A 109 -1.69 5.98 10.29
N ASN A 110 -2.87 5.42 10.50
CA ASN A 110 -4.12 5.94 9.99
C ASN A 110 -4.92 6.51 11.15
N ASP A 111 -4.90 7.82 11.36
CA ASP A 111 -5.65 8.46 12.45
C ASP A 111 -7.14 8.71 12.07
N GLY A 112 -7.62 8.05 11.01
CA GLY A 112 -8.98 8.14 10.51
C GLY A 112 -9.29 9.37 9.65
N PRO A 113 -10.52 9.45 9.10
CA PRO A 113 -10.97 10.64 8.40
C PRO A 113 -11.06 11.82 9.37
N VAL A 114 -10.73 13.01 8.86
CA VAL A 114 -10.60 14.26 9.62
C VAL A 114 -11.88 14.63 10.43
N ASP A 115 -13.03 14.02 10.13
CA ASP A 115 -14.35 14.39 10.64
C ASP A 115 -15.07 13.30 11.47
N ARG A 116 -14.36 12.50 12.27
CA ARG A 116 -15.04 11.63 13.26
C ARG A 116 -15.64 12.46 14.42
N GLN A 117 -16.94 12.76 14.33
CA GLN A 117 -17.79 13.20 15.44
C GLN A 117 -18.95 12.23 15.64
#